data_AF-A0A7R7GW90-F1
#
_entry.id   AF-A0A7R7GW90-F1
#
_cell.length_a   1.000
_cell.length_b   1.000
_cell.length_c   1.000
_cell.angle_alpha   90.00
_cell.angle_beta   90.00
_cell.angle_gamma   90.00
#
_symmetry.space_group_name_H-M   'P 1'
#
loop_
_entity.id
_entity.type
_entity.pdbx_description
1 polymer ?
#
loop_
_entity_poly.entity_id
_entity_poly.type
_entity_poly.pdbx_seq_one_letter_code
_entity_poly.pdbx_strand_id
1 'polypeptide(L)' 'MLLRALMFRLAVHALHPRSTAAAFPGLARTAALVRLVL' A
#
# COMPACT_ATOMS: atom_id res chain seq x y z
N MET A 1 12.98 6.13 2.13
CA MET A 1 12.46 5.82 0.78
C MET A 1 11.24 4.90 0.79
N LEU A 2 11.20 3.85 1.61
CA LEU A 2 10.10 2.86 1.67
C LEU A 2 8.72 3.46 1.99
N LEU A 3 8.63 4.38 2.94
CA LEU A 3 7.37 5.06 3.27
C LEU A 3 6.78 5.79 2.05
N ARG A 4 7.62 6.49 1.29
CA ARG A 4 7.20 7.19 0.07
C ARG A 4 6.66 6.22 -0.98
N ALA A 5 7.30 5.07 -1.17
CA ALA A 5 6.82 4.04 -2.09
C ALA A 5 5.48 3.42 -1.63
N LEU A 6 5.31 3.22 -0.32
CA LEU A 6 4.06 2.74 0.26
C LEU A 6 2.92 3.74 0.02
N MET A 7 3.15 5.02 0.28
CA MET A 7 2.15 6.08 0.06
C MET A 7 1.74 6.17 -1.40
N PHE A 8 2.69 6.10 -2.34
CA PHE A 8 2.38 6.08 -3.77
C PHE A 8 1.50 4.89 -4.15
N ARG A 9 1.89 3.68 -3.72
CA ARG A 9 1.13 2.45 -4.03
C ARG A 9 -0.27 2.48 -3.41
N LEU A 10 -0.42 3.07 -2.23
CA LEU A 10 -1.71 3.26 -1.55
C LEU A 10 -2.60 4.27 -2.29
N ALA A 11 -2.03 5.39 -2.74
CA ALA A 11 -2.75 6.37 -3.56
C ALA A 11 -3.23 5.77 -4.89
N VAL A 12 -2.36 5.03 -5.59
CA VAL A 12 -2.74 4.33 -6.82
C VAL A 12 -3.86 3.32 -6.54
N HIS A 13 -3.76 2.57 -5.45
CA HIS A 13 -4.81 1.62 -5.08
C HIS A 13 -6.16 2.31 -4.84
N ALA A 14 -6.19 3.45 -4.16
CA ALA A 14 -7.41 4.19 -3.88
C ALA A 14 -8.05 4.83 -5.13
N LEU A 15 -7.23 5.29 -6.08
CA LEU A 15 -7.71 6.01 -7.27
C LEU A 15 -7.99 5.09 -8.48
N HIS A 16 -7.50 3.85 -8.47
CA HIS A 16 -7.59 2.99 -9.64
C HIS A 16 -9.00 2.37 -9.78
N PRO A 17 -9.69 2.53 -10.93
CA PRO A 17 -11.09 2.10 -11.10
C PRO A 17 -11.30 0.58 -11.03
N ARG A 18 -10.24 -0.21 -11.23
CA ARG A 18 -10.28 -1.68 -11.11
C ARG A 18 -9.71 -2.18 -9.78
N SER A 19 -9.28 -1.29 -8.87
CA SER A 19 -8.92 -1.73 -7.52
C SER A 19 -10.16 -2.23 -6.80
N THR A 20 -10.01 -3.34 -6.09
CA THR A 20 -11.03 -3.87 -5.22
C THR A 20 -10.48 -4.00 -3.80
N ALA A 21 -11.38 -4.01 -2.80
CA ALA A 21 -10.99 -4.23 -1.41
C ALA A 21 -10.23 -5.56 -1.21
N ALA A 22 -10.46 -6.56 -2.05
CA ALA A 22 -9.73 -7.83 -2.04
C ALA A 22 -8.23 -7.69 -2.36
N ALA A 23 -7.81 -6.61 -3.02
CA ALA A 23 -6.39 -6.32 -3.30
C ALA A 23 -5.69 -5.58 -2.14
N PHE A 24 -6.45 -5.01 -1.20
CA PHE A 24 -5.93 -4.24 -0.06
C PHE A 24 -5.04 -5.06 0.92
N PRO A 25 -5.32 -6.34 1.24
CA PRO A 25 -4.52 -7.11 2.19
C PRO A 25 -3.03 -7.20 1.83
N GLY A 26 -2.70 -7.21 0.53
CA GLY A 26 -1.30 -7.17 0.08
C GLY A 26 -0.61 -5.85 0.43
N LEU A 27 -1.31 -4.73 0.30
CA LEU A 27 -0.84 -3.39 0.68
C LEU A 27 -0.69 -3.26 2.21
N ALA A 28 -1.66 -3.80 2.96
CA ALA A 28 -1.62 -3.80 4.43
C ALA A 28 -0.43 -4.61 4.98
N ARG A 29 -0.12 -5.77 4.39
CA ARG A 29 1.08 -6.54 4.75
C ARG A 29 2.37 -5.75 4.50
N THR A 30 2.49 -5.10 3.34
CA THR A 30 3.65 -4.25 3.04
C THR A 30 3.77 -3.10 4.03
N ALA A 31 2.65 -2.46 4.40
CA ALA A 31 2.64 -1.39 5.39
C ALA A 31 3.14 -1.87 6.77
N ALA A 32 2.72 -3.06 7.20
CA ALA A 32 3.18 -3.65 8.45
C ALA A 32 4.69 -3.91 8.45
N LEU A 33 5.25 -4.42 7.33
CA LEU A 33 6.70 -4.61 7.21
C LEU A 33 7.45 -3.27 7.20
N VAL A 34 6.99 -2.29 6.41
CA VAL A 34 7.62 -0.97 6.36
C VAL A 34 7.64 -0.30 7.73
N ARG A 35 6.59 -0.48 8.54
CA ARG A 35 6.51 0.02 9.92
C ARG A 35 7.58 -0.58 10.85
N LEU A 36 8.06 -1.80 10.61
CA LEU A 36 9.09 -2.43 11.44
C LEU A 36 10.51 -1.94 11.17
N VAL A 37 10.72 -1.27 10.03
CA VAL A 37 12.07 -0.86 9.55
C VAL A 37 12.18 0.66 9.39
N LEU A 38 11.13 1.41 9.73
CA LEU A 38 11.14 2.87 9.85
C LEU A 38 11.40 3.26 11.30
#